data_AF-A0A7C9JEJ7-F1
#
_entry.id   AF-A0A7C9JEJ7-F1
#
_cell.length_a   1.000
_cell.length_b   1.000
_cell.length_c   1.000
_cell.angle_alpha   90.00
_cell.angle_beta   90.00
_cell.angle_gamma   90.00
#
_symmetry.space_group_name_H-M   'P 1'
#
loop_
_entity.id
_entity.type
_entity.pdbx_description
1 polymer ?
#
loop_
_entity_poly.entity_id
_entity_poly.type
_entity_poly.pdbx_seq_one_letter_code
_entity_poly.pdbx_strand_id
1 'polypeptide(L)' 'MESMSSDMRAWVEDVAVEFGFRRGAVEPLEAGDDPNELCRFRVLGVVYLVEGGAISVESQER' A
#
# COMPACT_ATOMS: atom_id res chain seq x y z
N MET A 1 -15.91 -7.57 6.84
CA MET A 1 -14.78 -7.00 6.08
C MET A 1 -15.37 -6.43 4.82
N GLU A 2 -15.51 -5.11 4.77
CA GLU A 2 -15.91 -4.41 3.55
C GLU A 2 -14.75 -4.50 2.56
N SER A 3 -15.03 -4.92 1.33
CA SER A 3 -14.00 -4.95 0.28
C SER A 3 -13.60 -3.51 -0.06
N MET A 4 -12.30 -3.23 -0.06
CA MET A 4 -11.77 -1.91 -0.41
C MET A 4 -12.27 -1.45 -1.79
N SER A 5 -12.73 -0.20 -1.89
CA SER A 5 -13.29 0.35 -3.14
C SER A 5 -12.23 0.41 -4.25
N SER A 6 -12.66 0.41 -5.51
CA SER A 6 -11.73 0.46 -6.65
C SER A 6 -10.88 1.73 -6.65
N ASP A 7 -11.45 2.87 -6.26
CA ASP A 7 -10.75 4.14 -6.14
C ASP A 7 -9.66 4.09 -5.07
N MET A 8 -9.96 3.48 -3.92
CA MET A 8 -9.00 3.35 -2.83
C MET A 8 -7.83 2.44 -3.21
N ARG A 9 -8.09 1.36 -3.98
CA ARG A 9 -7.04 0.49 -4.52
C ARG A 9 -6.09 1.26 -5.44
N ALA A 10 -6.65 2.01 -6.38
CA ALA A 10 -5.88 2.83 -7.30
C ALA A 10 -5.04 3.88 -6.56
N TRP A 11 -5.55 4.46 -5.47
CA TRP A 11 -4.84 5.44 -4.67
C TRP A 11 -3.68 4.81 -3.88
N VAL A 12 -3.86 3.66 -3.24
CA VAL A 12 -2.74 2.94 -2.59
C VAL A 12 -1.63 2.61 -3.60
N GLU A 13 -1.99 2.25 -4.83
CA GLU A 13 -1.01 2.05 -5.90
C GLU A 13 -0.27 3.34 -6.27
N ASP A 14 -0.95 4.49 -6.31
CA ASP A 14 -0.29 5.79 -6.55
C ASP A 14 0.66 6.16 -5.40
N VAL A 15 0.25 5.96 -4.13
CA VAL A 15 1.12 6.19 -2.96
C VAL A 15 2.38 5.31 -3.04
N ALA A 16 2.23 4.04 -3.38
CA ALA A 16 3.37 3.16 -3.57
C ALA A 16 4.29 3.63 -4.72
N VAL A 17 3.74 4.22 -5.78
CA VAL A 17 4.54 4.80 -6.87
C VAL A 17 5.37 5.99 -6.41
N GLU A 18 4.85 6.83 -5.51
CA GLU A 18 5.60 7.95 -4.92
C GLU A 18 6.82 7.47 -4.11
N PHE A 19 6.75 6.28 -3.51
CA PHE A 19 7.87 5.61 -2.84
C PHE A 19 8.79 4.81 -3.80
N GLY A 20 8.55 4.88 -5.11
CA GLY A 20 9.39 4.27 -6.15
C GLY A 20 9.00 2.85 -6.57
N PHE A 21 7.86 2.34 -6.14
CA PHE A 21 7.36 1.04 -6.59
C PHE A 21 6.66 1.14 -7.95
N ARG A 22 6.60 0.04 -8.68
CA ARG A 22 5.86 -0.01 -9.96
C ARG A 22 4.41 -0.36 -9.69
N ARG A 23 3.48 0.46 -10.20
CA ARG A 23 2.02 0.28 -10.08
C ARG A 23 1.55 -1.18 -10.22
N GLY A 24 1.89 -1.82 -11.35
CA GLY A 24 1.49 -3.21 -11.62
C GLY A 24 2.16 -4.31 -10.77
N ALA A 25 3.08 -3.94 -9.87
CA ALA A 25 3.69 -4.86 -8.91
C ALA A 25 3.15 -4.66 -7.47
N VAL A 26 2.24 -3.71 -7.28
CA VAL A 26 1.65 -3.36 -5.99
C VAL A 26 0.33 -4.10 -5.83
N GLU A 27 0.21 -4.84 -4.74
CA GLU A 27 -1.02 -5.47 -4.30
C GLU A 27 -1.55 -4.71 -3.06
N PRO A 28 -2.59 -3.86 -3.22
CA PRO A 28 -3.18 -3.15 -2.08
C PRO A 28 -3.82 -4.13 -1.11
N LEU A 29 -3.47 -4.02 0.18
CA LEU A 29 -3.99 -4.89 1.24
C LEU A 29 -5.02 -4.17 2.11
N GLU A 30 -4.68 -2.96 2.57
CA GLU A 30 -5.48 -2.17 3.50
C GLU A 30 -5.21 -0.68 3.29
N ALA A 31 -6.20 0.14 3.57
CA ALA A 31 -6.08 1.60 3.57
C ALA A 31 -6.96 2.18 4.68
N GLY A 32 -6.49 3.24 5.31
CA GLY A 32 -7.34 4.11 6.12
C GLY A 32 -8.19 5.04 5.25
N ASP A 33 -8.76 6.08 5.87
CA ASP A 33 -9.50 7.13 5.15
C ASP A 33 -8.61 7.90 4.15
N ASP A 34 -7.32 8.07 4.47
CA ASP A 34 -6.31 8.68 3.59
C ASP A 34 -5.10 7.74 3.43
N PRO A 35 -4.85 7.17 2.23
CA PRO A 35 -3.71 6.31 1.95
C PRO A 35 -2.33 6.94 2.13
N ASN A 36 -2.17 8.26 2.06
CA ASN A 36 -0.89 8.91 2.35
C ASN A 36 -0.58 8.89 3.84
N GLU A 37 -1.62 8.93 4.67
CA GLU A 37 -1.50 8.86 6.12
C GLU A 37 -1.40 7.42 6.62
N LEU A 38 -2.19 6.51 6.06
CA LEU A 38 -2.22 5.10 6.46
C LEU A 38 -2.62 4.18 5.29
N CYS A 39 -1.68 3.37 4.80
CA CYS A 39 -2.00 2.24 3.93
C CYS A 39 -1.01 1.08 4.04
N ARG A 40 -1.45 -0.12 3.66
CA ARG A 40 -0.62 -1.33 3.55
C ARG A 40 -0.75 -1.93 2.18
N PHE A 41 0.39 -2.33 1.63
CA PHE A 41 0.46 -2.97 0.33
C PHE A 41 1.60 -3.98 0.29
N ARG A 42 1.52 -4.91 -0.66
CA ARG A 42 2.51 -5.96 -0.88
C ARG A 42 3.18 -5.77 -2.23
N VAL A 43 4.51 -5.93 -2.25
CA VAL A 43 5.32 -5.96 -3.48
C VAL A 43 6.27 -7.16 -3.37
N LEU A 44 6.18 -8.08 -4.34
CA LEU A 44 7.08 -9.25 -4.45
C LEU A 44 7.24 -10.05 -3.13
N GLY A 45 6.15 -10.22 -2.37
CA GLY A 45 6.15 -10.96 -1.09
C GLY A 45 6.61 -10.16 0.14
N VAL A 46 6.92 -8.88 -0.02
CA VAL A 46 7.23 -7.94 1.07
C VAL A 46 6.00 -7.07 1.34
N VAL A 47 5.58 -6.99 2.60
CA VAL A 47 4.48 -6.12 3.06
C VAL A 47 5.07 -4.81 3.58
N TYR A 48 4.59 -3.72 3.01
CA TYR A 48 4.94 -2.35 3.37
C TYR A 48 3.77 -1.69 4.08
N LEU A 49 4.10 -0.85 5.06
CA LEU A 49 3.18 0.00 5.79
C LEU A 49 3.61 1.45 5.60
N VAL A 50 2.67 2.28 5.18
CA VAL A 50 2.80 3.74 5.19
C VAL A 50 2.08 4.26 6.42
N GLU A 51 2.78 5.02 7.25
CA GLU A 51 2.23 5.72 8.41
C GLU A 51 2.83 7.13 8.51
N GLY A 52 1.98 8.15 8.52
CA GLY A 52 2.40 9.56 8.66
C GLY A 52 3.36 10.02 7.56
N GLY A 53 3.15 9.56 6.32
CA GLY A 53 4.00 9.88 5.16
C GLY A 53 5.36 9.16 5.13
N ALA A 54 5.65 8.28 6.09
CA ALA A 54 6.84 7.44 6.08
C ALA A 54 6.49 6.00 5.71
N ILE A 55 7.40 5.32 5.00
CA ILE A 55 7.24 3.91 4.62
C ILE A 55 8.17 3.01 5.45
N SER A 56 7.63 1.89 5.92
CA SER A 56 8.39 0.85 6.65
C SER A 56 8.05 -0.53 6.11
N VAL A 57 8.99 -1.48 6.26
CA VAL A 57 8.74 -2.91 6.00
C VAL A 57 8.12 -3.52 7.24
N GLU A 58 6.94 -4.12 7.09
CA GLU A 58 6.22 -4.74 8.21
C GLU A 58 6.47 -6.25 8.29
N SER A 59 6.49 -6.93 7.15
CA SER A 59 6.72 -8.38 7.07
C SER A 59 7.26 -8.80 5.70
N GLN A 60 7.92 -9.96 5.65
CA GLN A 60 8.42 -10.58 4.41
C GLN A 60 8.14 -12.08 4.43
N GLU A 61 7.46 -12.58 3.40
CA GLU A 61 7.26 -14.01 3.19
C GLU A 61 8.53 -14.60 2.54
N ARG A 62 9.10 -15.66 3.14
CA ARG A 62 10.31 -16.36 2.67
C ARG A 62 10.00 -17.54 1.76
#